data_AF-A0A136LWW1-F1
#
_entry.id   AF-A0A136LWW1-F1
#
_cell.length_a   1.000
_cell.length_b   1.000
_cell.length_c   1.000
_cell.angle_alpha   90.00
_cell.angle_beta   90.00
_cell.angle_gamma   90.00
#
_symmetry.space_group_name_H-M   'P 1'
#
loop_
_entity.id
_entity.type
_entity.pdbx_description
1 polymer ?
#
loop_
_entity_poly.entity_id
_entity_poly.type
_entity_poly.pdbx_seq_one_letter_code
_entity_poly.pdbx_strand_id
1 'polypeptide(L)'
;MDFTQGGSPDENQQSQLVPVGSPADQDLHPAPLRQRLPAAVSQDQVGMELKGSRLEWMYNLKNRVNRVSSVAQVFPYWRNLNTSLAIISSVILVLAMFLMITGDASASVNELPLIYIQASQSWELIDKEFLLGVPFFTGAMLVILLNLSSSIYKFDRRLSFMINTGMIVFNLLGLFGFYQLSSLILLY
;
A
#
# COMPACT_ATOMS: atom_id res chain seq x y z
N MET A 1 31.32 47.59 -34.50
CA MET A 1 31.60 46.33 -35.22
C MET A 1 30.26 45.70 -35.52
N ASP A 2 29.79 45.92 -36.74
CA ASP A 2 28.77 45.08 -37.39
C ASP A 2 29.23 43.63 -37.41
N PHE A 3 28.31 42.69 -37.22
CA PHE A 3 28.05 41.63 -38.19
C PHE A 3 26.63 41.08 -37.97
N THR A 4 25.89 41.18 -39.06
CA THR A 4 24.52 40.78 -39.30
C THR A 4 24.42 39.31 -39.71
N GLN A 5 23.18 38.83 -39.72
CA GLN A 5 22.61 37.84 -40.65
C GLN A 5 22.81 36.34 -40.40
N GLY A 6 21.66 35.66 -40.42
CA GLY A 6 21.53 34.22 -40.54
C GLY A 6 20.07 33.78 -40.38
N GLY A 7 19.15 34.41 -41.12
CA GLY A 7 17.78 33.91 -41.25
C GLY A 7 17.66 32.93 -42.42
N SER A 8 16.74 31.97 -42.33
CA SER A 8 15.94 31.42 -43.44
C SER A 8 15.04 30.26 -42.96
N PRO A 9 14.02 29.83 -43.74
CA PRO A 9 12.63 30.11 -43.42
C PRO A 9 11.73 28.86 -43.46
N ASP A 10 10.44 29.09 -43.20
CA ASP A 10 9.24 28.40 -43.72
C ASP A 10 9.34 26.93 -44.15
N GLU A 11 8.51 26.09 -43.53
CA GLU A 11 7.71 25.18 -44.36
C GLU A 11 6.34 24.87 -43.74
N ASN A 12 5.34 25.40 -44.43
CA ASN A 12 3.93 25.07 -44.35
C ASN A 12 3.70 23.57 -44.58
N GLN A 13 2.95 22.90 -43.72
CA GLN A 13 2.06 21.81 -44.15
C GLN A 13 0.69 21.92 -43.47
N GLN A 14 -0.16 22.71 -44.12
CA GLN A 14 -1.61 22.53 -44.12
C GLN A 14 -1.92 21.13 -44.69
N SER A 15 -2.32 20.19 -43.85
CA SER A 15 -3.02 18.99 -44.31
C SER A 15 -4.53 19.21 -44.21
N GLN A 16 -5.13 19.19 -45.39
CA GLN A 16 -6.53 19.36 -45.70
C GLN A 16 -7.39 18.28 -45.02
N LEU A 17 -8.38 18.71 -44.23
CA LEU A 17 -9.52 17.87 -43.86
C LEU A 17 -10.55 17.97 -45.00
N VAL A 18 -10.59 16.92 -45.82
CA VAL A 18 -11.65 16.71 -46.82
C VAL A 18 -12.90 16.20 -46.09
N PRO A 19 -14.09 16.83 -46.25
CA PRO A 19 -15.35 16.29 -45.78
C PRO A 19 -16.03 15.53 -46.93
N VAL A 20 -16.24 14.21 -46.80
CA VAL A 20 -17.04 13.45 -47.76
C VAL A 20 -17.95 12.45 -47.04
N GLY A 21 -19.26 12.74 -47.10
CA GLY A 21 -20.30 11.75 -47.36
C GLY A 21 -20.85 10.91 -46.20
N SER A 22 -21.88 11.42 -45.54
CA SER A 22 -23.08 10.60 -45.29
C SER A 22 -23.92 10.65 -46.56
N PRO A 23 -24.42 9.52 -47.08
CA PRO A 23 -25.84 9.24 -46.84
C PRO A 23 -26.21 7.75 -46.78
N ALA A 24 -27.36 7.54 -46.15
CA ALA A 24 -28.38 6.56 -46.50
C ALA A 24 -28.07 5.06 -46.29
N ASP A 25 -28.82 4.50 -45.34
CA ASP A 25 -29.72 3.38 -45.61
C ASP A 25 -29.11 2.20 -46.35
N GLN A 26 -28.38 1.38 -45.60
CA GLN A 26 -28.38 -0.05 -45.87
C GLN A 26 -29.22 -0.73 -44.81
N ASP A 27 -30.47 -0.98 -45.17
CA ASP A 27 -31.36 -1.96 -44.56
C ASP A 27 -30.66 -3.32 -44.53
N LEU A 28 -29.88 -3.56 -43.48
CA LEU A 28 -29.46 -4.90 -43.09
C LEU A 28 -30.71 -5.64 -42.60
N HIS A 29 -31.38 -6.35 -43.51
CA HIS A 29 -32.21 -7.48 -43.12
C HIS A 29 -31.35 -8.43 -42.27
N PRO A 30 -31.67 -8.65 -40.98
CA PRO A 30 -30.97 -9.65 -40.21
C PRO A 30 -31.28 -11.02 -40.82
N ALA A 31 -30.22 -11.70 -41.27
CA ALA A 31 -30.30 -13.09 -41.68
C ALA A 31 -30.99 -13.91 -40.57
N PRO A 32 -31.92 -14.83 -40.90
CA PRO A 32 -32.59 -15.62 -39.89
C PRO A 32 -31.55 -16.41 -39.10
N LEU A 33 -31.46 -16.12 -37.81
CA LEU A 33 -30.68 -16.87 -36.83
C LEU A 33 -31.10 -18.34 -36.94
N ARG A 34 -30.29 -19.15 -37.63
CA ARG A 34 -30.36 -20.61 -37.49
C ARG A 34 -30.12 -20.89 -36.02
N GLN A 35 -31.20 -21.16 -35.29
CA GLN A 35 -31.15 -21.80 -33.97
C GLN A 35 -30.33 -23.07 -34.13
N ARG A 36 -29.03 -22.99 -33.85
CA ARG A 36 -28.23 -24.17 -33.55
C ARG A 36 -28.79 -24.66 -32.22
N LEU A 37 -29.67 -25.66 -32.28
CA LEU A 37 -30.03 -26.43 -31.10
C LEU A 37 -28.73 -26.80 -30.37
N PRO A 38 -28.67 -26.63 -29.05
CA PRO A 38 -27.51 -27.07 -28.30
C PRO A 38 -27.33 -28.56 -28.60
N ALA A 39 -26.18 -28.91 -29.18
CA ALA A 39 -25.82 -30.29 -29.41
C ALA A 39 -26.01 -31.03 -28.08
N ALA A 40 -26.88 -32.04 -28.08
CA ALA A 40 -27.14 -32.84 -26.90
C ALA A 40 -25.80 -33.34 -26.36
N VAL A 41 -25.43 -32.86 -25.18
CA VAL A 41 -24.23 -33.32 -24.47
C VAL A 41 -24.41 -34.81 -24.25
N SER A 42 -23.69 -35.62 -25.02
CA SER A 42 -23.73 -37.08 -24.88
C SER A 42 -23.33 -37.43 -23.45
N GLN A 43 -24.17 -38.19 -22.75
CA GLN A 43 -23.95 -38.58 -21.35
C GLN A 43 -22.61 -39.32 -21.14
N ASP A 44 -22.01 -39.86 -22.20
CA ASP A 44 -20.67 -40.48 -22.19
C ASP A 44 -19.52 -39.50 -21.89
N GLN A 45 -19.75 -38.18 -22.03
CA GLN A 45 -18.72 -37.18 -21.72
C GLN A 45 -18.65 -36.82 -20.23
N VAL A 46 -19.61 -37.30 -19.42
CA VAL A 46 -19.65 -37.11 -17.96
C VAL A 46 -18.86 -38.21 -17.24
N GLY A 47 -18.49 -39.28 -17.94
CA GLY A 47 -17.78 -40.45 -17.40
C GLY A 47 -16.27 -40.49 -17.63
N MET A 48 -15.61 -39.37 -18.01
CA MET A 48 -14.15 -39.32 -18.00
C MET A 48 -13.66 -39.25 -16.55
N GLU A 49 -13.52 -40.41 -15.91
CA GLU A 49 -12.71 -40.54 -14.71
C GLU A 49 -11.29 -40.08 -15.05
N LEU A 50 -10.92 -38.92 -14.52
CA LEU A 50 -9.57 -38.38 -14.61
C LEU A 50 -8.63 -39.42 -14.00
N LYS A 51 -7.95 -40.16 -14.87
CA LYS A 51 -6.96 -41.19 -14.54
C LYS A 51 -6.04 -40.61 -13.46
N GLY A 52 -6.20 -41.12 -12.22
CA GLY A 52 -5.47 -40.67 -11.03
C GLY A 52 -3.97 -40.77 -11.25
N SER A 53 -3.40 -39.69 -11.77
CA SER A 53 -1.99 -39.59 -12.09
C SER A 53 -1.24 -39.45 -10.77
N ARG A 54 -0.11 -40.14 -10.61
CA ARG A 54 0.80 -39.97 -9.47
C ARG A 54 1.26 -38.50 -9.26
N LEU A 55 0.96 -37.60 -10.21
CA LEU A 55 1.16 -36.15 -10.12
C LEU A 55 0.00 -35.38 -9.48
N GLU A 56 -1.09 -36.01 -9.07
CA GLU A 56 -2.28 -35.34 -8.52
C GLU A 56 -1.94 -34.48 -7.29
N TRP A 57 -0.99 -34.92 -6.45
CA TRP A 57 -0.46 -34.10 -5.36
C TRP A 57 0.24 -32.83 -5.86
N MET A 58 1.03 -32.93 -6.93
CA MET A 58 1.73 -31.77 -7.51
C MET A 58 0.76 -30.80 -8.19
N TYR A 59 -0.29 -31.29 -8.86
CA TYR A 59 -1.35 -30.44 -9.41
C TYR A 59 -2.19 -29.79 -8.32
N ASN A 60 -2.51 -30.51 -7.25
CA ASN A 60 -3.19 -29.94 -6.08
C ASN A 60 -2.32 -28.89 -5.38
N LEU A 61 -1.01 -29.09 -5.28
CA LEU A 61 -0.08 -28.10 -4.75
C LEU A 61 -0.01 -26.87 -5.65
N LYS A 62 0.14 -27.04 -6.97
CA LYS A 62 0.12 -25.95 -7.95
C LYS A 62 -1.18 -25.16 -7.89
N ASN A 63 -2.33 -25.84 -7.78
CA ASN A 63 -3.63 -25.17 -7.64
C ASN A 63 -3.77 -24.44 -6.31
N ARG A 64 -3.25 -24.98 -5.19
CA ARG A 64 -3.22 -24.27 -3.90
C ARG A 64 -2.32 -23.03 -3.96
N VAL A 65 -1.13 -23.14 -4.55
CA VAL A 65 -0.21 -22.01 -4.74
C VAL A 65 -0.82 -20.95 -5.66
N ASN A 66 -1.44 -21.35 -6.76
CA ASN A 66 -2.13 -20.41 -7.65
C ASN A 66 -3.35 -19.76 -6.99
N ARG A 67 -4.08 -20.49 -6.14
CA ARG A 67 -5.21 -19.94 -5.38
C ARG A 67 -4.73 -18.94 -4.33
N VAL A 68 -3.65 -19.25 -3.60
CA VAL A 68 -3.03 -18.32 -2.65
C VAL A 68 -2.45 -17.10 -3.37
N SER A 69 -1.80 -17.29 -4.52
CA SER A 69 -1.28 -16.19 -5.35
C SER A 69 -2.40 -15.30 -5.87
N SER A 70 -3.50 -15.90 -6.34
CA SER A 70 -4.68 -15.16 -6.80
C SER A 70 -5.37 -14.43 -5.65
N VAL A 71 -5.46 -15.03 -4.45
CA VAL A 71 -5.97 -14.35 -3.24
C VAL A 71 -5.01 -13.24 -2.77
N ALA A 72 -3.70 -13.44 -2.86
CA ALA A 72 -2.70 -12.43 -2.53
C ALA A 72 -2.73 -11.25 -3.52
N GLN A 73 -3.02 -11.50 -4.80
CA GLN A 73 -3.28 -10.45 -5.80
C GLN A 73 -4.55 -9.64 -5.51
N VAL A 74 -5.51 -10.19 -4.79
CA VAL A 74 -6.76 -9.51 -4.43
C VAL A 74 -6.55 -8.53 -3.27
N PHE A 75 -5.53 -8.71 -2.43
CA PHE A 75 -5.22 -7.74 -1.38
C PHE A 75 -4.47 -6.52 -1.96
N PRO A 76 -5.07 -5.31 -1.96
CA PRO A 76 -4.47 -4.13 -2.58
C PRO A 76 -3.12 -3.74 -1.95
N TYR A 77 -2.87 -4.13 -0.70
CA TYR A 77 -1.64 -3.85 0.05
C TYR A 77 -0.40 -4.56 -0.50
N TRP A 78 -0.55 -5.76 -1.09
CA TRP A 78 0.58 -6.52 -1.67
C TRP A 78 0.98 -6.02 -3.06
N ARG A 79 0.07 -5.29 -3.73
CA ARG A 79 0.36 -4.65 -5.02
C ARG A 79 1.30 -3.45 -4.88
N ASN A 80 1.41 -2.89 -3.67
CA ASN A 80 2.31 -1.78 -3.36
C ASN A 80 3.22 -2.14 -2.18
N LEU A 81 4.44 -2.58 -2.50
CA LEU A 81 5.46 -2.93 -1.50
C LEU A 81 5.70 -1.81 -0.49
N ASN A 82 5.58 -0.54 -0.93
CA ASN A 82 5.75 0.62 -0.06
C ASN A 82 4.66 0.71 1.03
N THR A 83 3.42 0.37 0.70
CA THR A 83 2.32 0.33 1.69
C THR A 83 2.51 -0.80 2.69
N SER A 84 2.95 -1.97 2.23
CA SER A 84 3.28 -3.09 3.12
C SER A 84 4.43 -2.73 4.06
N LEU A 85 5.49 -2.07 3.56
CA LEU A 85 6.62 -1.63 4.37
C LEU A 85 6.21 -0.56 5.40
N ALA A 86 5.33 0.36 5.03
CA ALA A 86 4.77 1.34 5.95
C ALA A 86 3.97 0.68 7.08
N ILE A 87 3.12 -0.31 6.77
CA ILE A 87 2.37 -1.07 7.78
C ILE A 87 3.33 -1.79 8.72
N ILE A 88 4.30 -2.54 8.18
CA ILE A 88 5.27 -3.30 8.98
C ILE A 88 6.06 -2.36 9.90
N SER A 89 6.60 -1.26 9.36
CA SER A 89 7.35 -0.28 10.16
C SER A 89 6.50 0.39 11.24
N SER A 90 5.23 0.68 10.96
CA SER A 90 4.29 1.22 11.96
C SER A 90 4.01 0.22 13.08
N VAL A 91 3.80 -1.04 12.75
CA VAL A 91 3.61 -2.12 13.75
C VAL A 91 4.86 -2.29 14.60
N ILE A 92 6.05 -2.31 13.97
CA ILE A 92 7.32 -2.42 14.69
C ILE A 92 7.51 -1.24 15.64
N LEU A 93 7.23 0.01 15.21
CA LEU A 93 7.34 1.18 16.07
C LEU A 93 6.46 1.04 17.33
N VAL A 94 5.18 0.73 17.15
CA VAL A 94 4.23 0.62 18.26
C VAL A 94 4.61 -0.51 19.20
N LEU A 95 4.99 -1.68 18.67
CA LEU A 95 5.46 -2.80 19.49
C LEU A 95 6.75 -2.47 20.24
N ALA A 96 7.70 -1.79 19.60
CA ALA A 96 8.94 -1.38 20.23
C ALA A 96 8.66 -0.37 21.36
N MET A 97 7.76 0.59 21.17
CA MET A 97 7.33 1.50 22.22
C MET A 97 6.72 0.74 23.40
N PHE A 98 5.81 -0.20 23.15
CA PHE A 98 5.24 -1.04 24.21
C PHE A 98 6.32 -1.82 24.97
N LEU A 99 7.19 -2.54 24.25
CA LEU A 99 8.24 -3.35 24.87
C LEU A 99 9.24 -2.52 25.67
N MET A 100 9.57 -1.30 25.21
CA MET A 100 10.45 -0.40 25.95
C MET A 100 9.79 0.14 27.22
N ILE A 101 8.48 0.44 27.19
CA ILE A 101 7.75 0.91 28.38
C ILE A 101 7.47 -0.22 29.37
N THR A 102 7.18 -1.44 28.92
CA THR A 102 6.80 -2.56 29.81
C THR A 102 7.97 -3.48 30.16
N GLY A 103 9.11 -3.36 29.49
CA GLY A 103 10.26 -4.24 29.68
C GLY A 103 10.92 -4.07 31.05
N ASP A 104 11.60 -5.13 31.52
CA ASP A 104 12.16 -5.23 32.86
C ASP A 104 13.10 -4.09 33.26
N ALA A 105 13.84 -3.52 32.29
CA ALA A 105 14.71 -2.36 32.53
C ALA A 105 13.95 -1.14 33.05
N SER A 106 12.68 -0.98 32.66
CA SER A 106 11.81 0.11 33.11
C SER A 106 10.97 -0.25 34.33
N ALA A 107 11.00 -1.50 34.80
CA ALA A 107 10.13 -1.97 35.89
C ALA A 107 10.55 -1.43 37.27
N SER A 108 11.80 -0.96 37.42
CA SER A 108 12.28 -0.38 38.68
C SER A 108 11.94 1.11 38.86
N VAL A 109 11.48 1.79 37.81
CA VAL A 109 11.24 3.23 37.80
C VAL A 109 9.75 3.49 37.62
N ASN A 110 9.05 3.82 38.71
CA ASN A 110 7.61 4.14 38.70
C ASN A 110 7.35 5.58 38.22
N GLU A 111 8.31 6.46 38.46
CA GLU A 111 8.22 7.90 38.24
C GLU A 111 9.36 8.37 37.32
N LEU A 112 9.01 9.09 36.25
CA LEU A 112 9.94 9.43 35.17
C LEU A 112 10.21 10.94 35.12
N PRO A 113 11.48 11.39 35.19
CA PRO A 113 11.84 12.80 35.11
C PRO A 113 11.79 13.28 33.65
N LEU A 114 10.61 13.70 33.19
CA LEU A 114 10.39 14.10 31.78
C LEU A 114 10.46 15.61 31.56
N ILE A 115 10.05 16.39 32.56
CA ILE A 115 9.95 17.86 32.44
C ILE A 115 10.94 18.49 33.43
N TYR A 116 11.90 19.24 32.90
CA TYR A 116 12.81 20.01 33.74
C TYR A 116 12.21 21.39 34.02
N ILE A 117 11.91 21.68 35.29
CA ILE A 117 11.41 22.99 35.70
C ILE A 117 12.61 23.86 36.05
N GLN A 118 12.93 24.82 35.17
CA GLN A 118 14.06 25.74 35.38
C GLN A 118 13.92 26.58 36.66
N ALA A 119 12.69 26.95 37.04
CA ALA A 119 12.43 27.80 38.21
C ALA A 119 12.77 27.11 39.54
N SER A 120 12.54 25.80 39.65
CA SER A 120 12.82 25.01 40.85
C SER A 120 14.09 24.16 40.73
N GLN A 121 14.78 24.20 39.58
CA GLN A 121 15.95 23.36 39.26
C GLN A 121 15.72 21.88 39.58
N SER A 122 14.50 21.39 39.33
CA SER A 122 14.10 20.02 39.64
C SER A 122 13.37 19.40 38.47
N TRP A 123 13.46 18.09 38.38
CA TRP A 123 12.69 17.31 37.43
C TRP A 123 11.32 17.02 38.00
N GLU A 124 10.29 17.32 37.21
CA GLU A 124 8.93 16.87 37.50
C GLU A 124 8.81 15.40 37.12
N LEU A 125 8.41 14.63 38.11
CA LEU A 125 8.24 13.19 38.05
C LEU A 125 6.83 12.90 37.55
N ILE A 126 6.72 12.17 36.45
CA ILE A 126 5.44 11.76 35.87
C ILE A 126 5.28 10.26 36.06
N ASP A 127 4.08 9.85 36.45
CA ASP A 127 3.74 8.44 36.55
C ASP A 127 3.89 7.71 35.21
N LYS A 128 4.55 6.56 35.26
CA LYS A 128 4.77 5.69 34.11
C LYS A 128 3.50 5.30 33.36
N GLU A 129 2.36 5.27 34.05
CA GLU A 129 1.04 4.96 33.46
C GLU A 129 0.68 5.90 32.31
N PHE A 130 1.08 7.18 32.39
CA PHE A 130 0.84 8.14 31.32
C PHE A 130 1.64 7.81 30.04
N LEU A 131 2.84 7.20 30.17
CA LEU A 131 3.59 6.77 28.98
C LEU A 131 2.90 5.65 28.21
N LEU A 132 2.10 4.81 28.87
CA LEU A 132 1.34 3.76 28.16
C LEU A 132 0.30 4.35 27.20
N GLY A 133 -0.12 5.60 27.40
CA GLY A 133 -0.99 6.32 26.46
C GLY A 133 -0.31 6.67 25.13
N VAL A 134 1.02 6.86 25.13
CA VAL A 134 1.80 7.27 23.95
C VAL A 134 1.72 6.25 22.80
N PRO A 135 2.00 4.94 23.00
CA PRO A 135 1.89 3.97 21.92
C PRO A 135 0.45 3.79 21.43
N PHE A 136 -0.56 3.94 22.31
CA PHE A 136 -1.96 3.90 21.91
C PHE A 136 -2.33 5.06 20.98
N PHE A 137 -2.00 6.29 21.37
CA PHE A 137 -2.29 7.47 20.55
C PHE A 137 -1.52 7.43 19.22
N THR A 138 -0.24 7.03 19.27
CA THR A 138 0.60 6.87 18.07
C THR A 138 0.01 5.81 17.15
N GLY A 139 -0.40 4.65 17.68
CA GLY A 139 -1.04 3.59 16.92
C GLY A 139 -2.34 4.04 16.26
N ALA A 140 -3.20 4.76 17.00
CA ALA A 140 -4.45 5.31 16.46
C ALA A 140 -4.18 6.28 15.29
N MET A 141 -3.21 7.18 15.44
CA MET A 141 -2.83 8.11 14.37
C MET A 141 -2.27 7.38 13.14
N LEU A 142 -1.40 6.39 13.33
CA LEU A 142 -0.86 5.59 12.22
C LEU A 142 -1.96 4.84 11.45
N VAL A 143 -2.96 4.29 12.15
CA VAL A 143 -4.13 3.65 11.52
C VAL A 143 -4.92 4.66 10.68
N ILE A 144 -5.13 5.88 11.18
CA ILE A 144 -5.80 6.95 10.43
C ILE A 144 -5.00 7.31 9.17
N LEU A 145 -3.68 7.50 9.29
CA LEU A 145 -2.82 7.82 8.15
C LEU A 145 -2.79 6.69 7.10
N LEU A 146 -2.74 5.43 7.52
CA LEU A 146 -2.78 4.27 6.63
C LEU A 146 -4.10 4.18 5.87
N ASN A 147 -5.23 4.43 6.56
CA ASN A 147 -6.55 4.48 5.91
C ASN A 147 -6.64 5.64 4.91
N LEU A 148 -6.13 6.83 5.28
CA LEU A 148 -6.09 7.99 4.40
C LEU A 148 -5.23 7.71 3.16
N SER A 149 -4.05 7.13 3.34
CA SER A 149 -3.15 6.73 2.25
C SER A 149 -3.80 5.72 1.29
N SER A 150 -4.54 4.75 1.83
CA SER A 150 -5.28 3.75 1.05
C SER A 150 -6.42 4.38 0.24
N SER A 151 -7.14 5.34 0.83
CA SER A 151 -8.18 6.10 0.13
C SER A 151 -7.57 6.92 -1.03
N ILE A 152 -6.48 7.63 -0.76
CA ILE A 152 -5.75 8.45 -1.75
C ILE A 152 -5.21 7.58 -2.89
N TYR A 153 -4.75 6.36 -2.63
CA TYR A 153 -4.20 5.48 -3.67
C TYR A 153 -5.16 5.23 -4.84
N LYS A 154 -6.48 5.27 -4.60
CA LYS A 154 -7.50 5.15 -5.65
C LYS A 154 -7.53 6.35 -6.59
N PHE A 155 -7.20 7.54 -6.09
CA PHE A 155 -7.23 8.81 -6.81
C PHE A 155 -5.85 9.16 -7.39
N ASP A 156 -4.78 9.05 -6.59
CA ASP A 156 -3.41 9.36 -6.98
C ASP A 156 -2.41 8.39 -6.33
N ARG A 157 -1.76 7.59 -7.18
CA ARG A 157 -0.74 6.61 -6.76
C ARG A 157 0.58 7.26 -6.33
N ARG A 158 0.97 8.39 -6.92
CA ARG A 158 2.24 9.06 -6.60
C ARG A 158 2.17 9.72 -5.24
N LEU A 159 1.05 10.38 -4.94
CA LEU A 159 0.82 10.98 -3.63
C LEU A 159 0.78 9.91 -2.52
N SER A 160 0.06 8.81 -2.74
CA SER A 160 0.05 7.68 -1.79
C SER A 160 1.45 7.09 -1.58
N PHE A 161 2.28 7.02 -2.63
CA PHE A 161 3.67 6.59 -2.50
C PHE A 161 4.48 7.54 -1.62
N MET A 162 4.38 8.86 -1.83
CA MET A 162 5.07 9.85 -0.99
C MET A 162 4.63 9.78 0.47
N ILE A 163 3.32 9.63 0.73
CA ILE A 163 2.78 9.48 2.09
C ILE A 163 3.34 8.22 2.77
N ASN A 164 3.33 7.07 2.09
CA ASN A 164 3.87 5.83 2.64
C ASN A 164 5.37 5.92 2.94
N THR A 165 6.14 6.53 2.03
CA THR A 165 7.57 6.78 2.27
C THR A 165 7.80 7.70 3.47
N GLY A 166 7.02 8.78 3.57
CA GLY A 166 7.06 9.69 4.71
C GLY A 166 6.74 8.98 6.03
N MET A 167 5.73 8.11 6.04
CA MET A 167 5.41 7.28 7.21
C MET A 167 6.57 6.35 7.59
N ILE A 168 7.22 5.69 6.63
CA ILE A 168 8.37 4.81 6.91
C ILE A 168 9.50 5.61 7.56
N VAL A 169 9.85 6.76 6.99
CA VAL A 169 10.91 7.64 7.53
C VAL A 169 10.53 8.13 8.92
N PHE A 170 9.29 8.57 9.11
CA PHE A 170 8.78 8.99 10.42
C PHE A 170 8.82 7.85 11.43
N ASN A 171 8.46 6.63 11.05
CA ASN A 171 8.49 5.48 11.93
C ASN A 171 9.92 5.14 12.38
N LEU A 172 10.89 5.21 11.45
CA LEU A 172 12.30 4.99 11.77
C LEU A 172 12.85 6.08 12.69
N LEU A 173 12.56 7.35 12.41
CA LEU A 173 12.95 8.46 13.29
C LEU A 173 12.29 8.35 14.66
N GLY A 174 11.02 7.96 14.71
CA GLY A 174 10.29 7.70 15.94
C GLY A 174 10.94 6.60 16.78
N LEU A 175 11.37 5.50 16.14
CA LEU A 175 12.11 4.42 16.81
C LEU A 175 13.40 4.95 17.45
N PHE A 176 14.21 5.70 16.69
CA PHE A 176 15.45 6.29 17.19
C PHE A 176 15.20 7.28 18.34
N GLY A 177 14.22 8.17 18.19
CA GLY A 177 13.86 9.15 19.22
C GLY A 177 13.36 8.50 20.50
N PHE A 178 12.50 7.48 20.38
CA PHE A 178 11.97 6.75 21.52
C PHE A 178 13.04 5.93 22.23
N TYR A 179 13.96 5.33 21.48
CA TYR A 179 15.14 4.65 22.03
C TYR A 179 16.03 5.61 22.82
N GLN A 180 16.31 6.81 22.28
CA GLN A 180 17.11 7.82 22.98
C GLN A 180 16.44 8.31 24.27
N LEU A 181 15.13 8.59 24.23
CA LEU A 181 14.37 8.97 25.42
C LEU A 181 14.42 7.87 26.48
N SER A 182 14.18 6.62 26.09
CA SER A 182 14.25 5.47 27.00
C SER A 182 15.66 5.28 27.58
N SER A 183 16.70 5.51 26.77
CA SER A 183 18.09 5.44 27.23
C SER A 183 18.44 6.53 28.24
N LEU A 184 17.92 7.75 28.08
CA LEU A 184 18.13 8.84 29.03
C LEU A 184 17.45 8.55 30.37
N ILE A 185 16.23 8.01 30.30
CA ILE A 185 15.45 7.57 31.46
C ILE A 185 16.21 6.50 32.28
N LEU A 186 16.84 5.53 31.62
CA LEU A 186 17.56 4.43 32.32
C LEU A 186 18.90 4.85 32.93
N LEU A 187 19.49 5.95 32.45
CA LEU A 187 20.76 6.48 32.93
C LEU A 187 20.60 7.40 34.16
N TYR A 188 19.37 7.88 34.41
CA TYR A 188 19.02 8.76 35.51
C TYR A 188 18.43 7.97 36.68
#